data_AF-A0A060S8B7-F1
#
_entry.id   AF-A0A060S8B7-F1
#
_cell.length_a   1.000
_cell.length_b   1.000
_cell.length_c   1.000
_cell.angle_alpha   90.00
_cell.angle_beta   90.00
_cell.angle_gamma   90.00
#
_symmetry.space_group_name_H-M   'P 1'
#
loop_
_entity.id
_entity.type
_entity.pdbx_description
1 polymer ?
#
loop_
_entity_poly.entity_id
_entity_poly.type
_entity_poly.pdbx_seq_one_letter_code
_entity_poly.pdbx_strand_id
1 'polypeptide(L)'
;MCNNISGSACGFHPMTDDDLCAIHSHLNSLRRYTAVAAPTADSTGALATLVQRMEQMCANQQAALEQAQRANEMVLQQQRILTAVALRSELRAFNGMASQWKQLPLPNGDPFPAGVPFPRNIRDLKDNMSKEDVCRLAQIYEIEHVEGEKRLRDQLSVFIAGVRA
;
A
#
# COMPACT_ATOMS: atom_id res chain seq x y z
N MET A 1 18.13 11.55 -29.78
CA MET A 1 16.87 11.99 -29.17
C MET A 1 16.95 11.69 -27.68
N CYS A 2 17.16 12.72 -26.87
CA CYS A 2 17.21 12.62 -25.42
C CYS A 2 15.77 12.64 -24.88
N ASN A 3 15.39 11.69 -24.04
CA ASN A 3 14.20 11.82 -23.19
C ASN A 3 14.60 11.62 -21.73
N ASN A 4 14.54 12.73 -21.00
CA ASN A 4 14.64 12.84 -19.56
C ASN A 4 13.51 12.03 -18.90
N ILE A 5 13.87 11.00 -18.15
CA ILE A 5 13.02 10.47 -17.09
C ILE A 5 13.59 11.04 -15.80
N SER A 6 13.07 12.19 -15.38
CA SER A 6 13.30 12.74 -14.04
C SER A 6 12.62 11.82 -13.03
N GLY A 7 13.32 10.77 -12.64
CA GLY A 7 13.01 9.99 -11.46
C GLY A 7 13.31 10.84 -10.24
N SER A 8 12.29 11.53 -9.72
CA SER A 8 12.32 12.03 -8.34
C SER A 8 12.08 10.82 -7.44
N ALA A 9 13.12 10.01 -7.29
CA ALA A 9 13.23 9.08 -6.19
C ALA A 9 13.35 9.95 -4.93
N CYS A 10 12.30 9.96 -4.11
CA CYS A 10 12.38 10.36 -2.72
C CYS A 10 13.28 9.33 -2.01
N GLY A 11 14.57 9.40 -2.29
CA GLY A 11 15.59 8.59 -1.67
C GLY A 11 15.64 8.97 -0.20
N PHE A 12 15.51 7.97 0.66
CA PHE A 12 16.08 8.04 1.98
C PHE A 12 17.52 8.51 1.80
N HIS A 13 17.83 9.75 2.19
CA HIS A 13 19.23 10.16 2.32
C HIS A 13 19.68 9.61 3.67
N PRO A 14 20.46 8.52 3.71
CA PRO A 14 21.12 8.12 4.94
C PRO A 14 21.93 9.31 5.43
N MET A 15 21.89 9.56 6.74
CA MET A 15 22.67 10.61 7.38
C MET A 15 24.11 10.51 6.86
N THR A 16 24.54 11.55 6.15
CA THR A 16 25.82 11.51 5.46
C THR A 16 26.95 11.65 6.48
N ASP A 17 28.16 11.21 6.13
CA ASP A 17 29.33 11.41 6.99
C ASP A 17 29.57 12.90 7.30
N ASP A 18 29.14 13.79 6.41
CA ASP A 18 29.14 15.24 6.60
C ASP A 18 28.14 15.68 7.68
N ASP A 19 26.94 15.09 7.71
CA ASP A 19 25.93 15.36 8.74
C ASP A 19 26.38 14.87 10.12
N LEU A 20 27.02 13.69 10.17
CA LEU A 20 27.63 13.15 11.39
C LEU A 20 28.79 14.03 11.87
N CYS A 21 29.66 14.49 10.96
CA CYS A 21 30.72 15.44 11.28
C CYS A 21 30.17 16.78 11.79
N ALA A 22 29.08 17.29 11.20
CA ALA A 22 28.45 18.52 11.65
C ALA A 22 27.89 18.40 13.06
N ILE A 23 27.21 17.29 13.38
CA ILE A 23 26.71 17.01 14.74
C ILE A 23 27.86 16.84 15.72
N HIS A 24 28.92 16.10 15.35
CA HIS A 24 30.06 15.87 16.22
C HIS A 24 30.85 17.16 16.51
N SER A 25 30.99 18.03 15.51
CA SER A 25 31.56 19.38 15.65
C SER A 25 30.72 20.27 16.57
N HIS A 26 29.38 20.21 16.44
CA HIS A 26 28.48 20.96 17.31
C HIS A 26 28.55 20.49 18.77
N LEU A 27 28.56 19.18 19.01
CA LEU A 27 28.69 18.60 20.34
C LEU A 27 30.04 18.93 20.99
N ASN A 28 31.13 18.91 20.21
CA ASN A 28 32.45 19.30 20.72
C ASN A 28 32.55 20.79 21.03
N SER A 29 31.90 21.64 20.22
CA SER A 29 31.77 23.07 20.49
C SER A 29 31.00 23.32 21.81
N LEU A 30 29.89 22.61 22.02
CA LEU A 30 29.10 22.67 23.26
C LEU A 30 29.88 22.20 24.49
N ARG A 31 30.67 21.13 24.35
CA ARG A 31 31.50 20.59 25.42
C ARG A 31 32.62 21.55 25.83
N ARG A 32 33.18 22.30 24.87
CA ARG A 32 34.16 23.35 25.14
C ARG A 32 33.54 24.58 25.79
N TYR A 33 32.34 24.98 25.38
CA TYR A 33 31.61 26.10 26.01
C TYR A 33 31.21 25.81 27.46
N THR A 34 30.75 24.59 27.75
CA THR A 34 30.37 24.17 29.11
C THR A 34 31.58 23.96 30.04
N ALA A 35 32.76 23.64 29.50
CA ALA A 35 33.99 23.49 30.28
C ALA A 35 34.63 24.82 30.71
N VAL A 36 34.25 25.95 30.11
CA VAL A 36 34.90 27.26 30.32
C VAL A 36 33.99 28.29 31.02
N ALA A 37 32.66 28.11 31.01
CA ALA A 37 31.73 29.14 31.50
C ALA A 37 31.33 28.96 32.98
N ALA A 38 31.68 29.93 33.82
CA ALA A 38 30.88 30.26 35.01
C ALA A 38 29.49 30.75 34.54
N PRO A 39 28.39 30.52 35.27
CA PRO A 39 27.03 30.74 34.77
C PRO A 39 26.76 32.24 34.61
N THR A 40 26.94 32.75 33.39
CA THR A 40 26.54 34.10 32.98
C THR A 40 25.23 34.02 32.19
N ALA A 41 24.38 35.05 32.28
CA ALA A 41 23.05 35.09 31.66
C ALA A 41 23.01 34.78 30.14
N ASP A 42 24.13 34.99 29.42
CA ASP A 42 24.27 34.64 28.00
C ASP A 42 24.29 33.13 27.74
N SER A 43 24.84 32.34 28.66
CA SER A 43 24.90 30.87 28.52
C SER A 43 23.53 30.20 28.68
N THR A 44 22.61 30.83 29.42
CA THR A 44 21.22 30.39 29.56
C THR A 44 20.42 30.66 28.28
N GLY A 45 20.64 31.79 27.60
CA GLY A 45 20.01 32.12 26.30
C GLY A 45 20.50 31.22 25.15
N ALA A 46 21.79 30.89 25.13
CA ALA A 46 22.36 29.95 24.17
C ALA A 46 21.81 28.52 24.34
N LEU A 47 21.67 28.05 25.59
CA LEU A 47 21.04 26.77 25.91
C LEU A 47 19.56 26.74 25.51
N ALA A 48 18.80 27.80 25.79
CA ALA A 48 17.40 27.89 25.36
C ALA A 48 17.26 27.82 23.84
N THR A 49 18.14 28.50 23.10
CA THR A 49 18.17 28.46 21.63
C THR A 49 18.51 27.06 21.10
N LEU A 50 19.43 26.34 21.75
CA LEU A 50 19.77 24.96 21.40
C LEU A 50 18.59 24.02 21.62
N VAL A 51 17.94 24.10 22.78
CA VAL A 51 16.77 23.27 23.12
C VAL A 51 15.65 23.52 22.10
N GLN A 52 15.35 24.78 21.79
CA GLN A 52 14.35 25.12 20.77
C GLN A 52 14.69 24.54 19.39
N ARG A 53 15.97 24.58 18.98
CA ARG A 53 16.41 23.97 17.71
C ARG A 53 16.32 22.44 17.74
N MET A 54 16.63 21.81 18.87
CA MET A 54 16.49 20.37 19.05
C MET A 54 15.02 19.95 18.96
N GLU A 55 14.12 20.68 19.63
CA GLU A 55 12.67 20.45 19.56
C GLU A 55 12.16 20.59 18.13
N GLN A 56 12.58 21.63 17.41
CA GLN A 56 12.22 21.85 16.01
C GLN A 56 12.76 20.74 15.10
N MET A 57 13.98 20.27 15.33
CA MET A 57 14.56 19.16 14.57
C MET A 57 13.79 17.86 14.82
N CYS A 58 13.44 17.57 16.08
CA CYS A 58 12.62 16.41 16.43
C CYS A 58 11.23 16.48 15.78
N ALA A 59 10.57 17.64 15.81
CA ALA A 59 9.28 17.83 15.14
C ALA A 59 9.36 17.60 13.63
N ASN A 60 10.42 18.11 12.98
CA ASN A 60 10.65 17.91 11.55
C ASN A 60 10.92 16.43 11.21
N GLN A 61 11.72 15.73 12.02
CA GLN A 61 11.98 14.30 11.83
C GLN A 61 10.72 13.47 11.99
N GLN A 62 9.90 13.77 12.99
CA GLN A 62 8.62 13.09 13.21
C GLN A 62 7.67 13.28 12.02
N ALA A 63 7.54 14.53 11.53
CA ALA A 63 6.72 14.82 10.35
C ALA A 63 7.23 14.09 9.08
N ALA A 64 8.56 14.01 8.89
CA ALA A 64 9.16 13.30 7.78
C ALA A 64 8.90 11.78 7.86
N LEU A 65 9.01 11.19 9.07
CA LEU A 65 8.68 9.78 9.29
C LEU A 65 7.22 9.47 9.00
N GLU A 66 6.30 10.30 9.49
CA GLU A 66 4.86 10.14 9.24
C GLU A 66 4.52 10.30 7.75
N GLN A 67 5.22 11.18 7.03
CA GLN A 67 5.06 11.31 5.59
C GLN A 67 5.60 10.09 4.84
N ALA A 68 6.76 9.58 5.25
CA ALA A 68 7.36 8.38 4.66
C ALA A 68 6.48 7.14 4.91
N GLN A 69 5.92 6.98 6.11
CA GLN A 69 4.98 5.91 6.44
C GLN A 69 3.74 5.97 5.54
N ARG A 70 3.10 7.14 5.42
CA ARG A 70 1.95 7.33 4.52
C ARG A 70 2.27 7.03 3.07
N ALA A 71 3.44 7.46 2.57
CA ALA A 71 3.87 7.17 1.21
C ALA A 71 4.08 5.65 1.00
N ASN A 72 4.70 4.97 1.96
CA ASN A 72 4.95 3.53 1.90
C ASN A 72 3.64 2.72 1.91
N GLU A 73 2.69 3.11 2.76
CA GLU A 73 1.35 2.50 2.79
C GLU A 73 0.64 2.62 1.43
N MET A 74 0.71 3.79 0.80
CA MET A 74 0.13 4.02 -0.52
C MET A 74 0.78 3.12 -1.58
N VAL A 75 2.11 3.00 -1.58
CA VAL A 75 2.84 2.13 -2.52
C VAL A 75 2.47 0.67 -2.31
N LEU A 76 2.39 0.21 -1.06
CA LEU A 76 1.98 -1.16 -0.74
C LEU A 76 0.55 -1.45 -1.21
N GLN A 77 -0.38 -0.51 -1.04
CA GLN A 77 -1.75 -0.63 -1.55
C GLN A 77 -1.77 -0.75 -3.08
N GLN A 78 -1.04 0.11 -3.79
CA GLN A 78 -0.93 0.05 -5.25
C GLN A 78 -0.35 -1.28 -5.71
N GLN A 79 0.72 -1.75 -5.07
CA GLN A 79 1.35 -3.04 -5.40
C GLN A 79 0.36 -4.20 -5.23
N ARG A 80 -0.43 -4.22 -4.15
CA ARG A 80 -1.46 -5.26 -3.93
C ARG A 80 -2.50 -5.28 -5.04
N ILE A 81 -3.01 -4.12 -5.43
CA ILE A 81 -3.99 -4.01 -6.52
C ILE A 81 -3.37 -4.49 -7.84
N LEU A 82 -2.16 -4.05 -8.17
CA LEU A 82 -1.47 -4.46 -9.41
C LEU A 82 -1.23 -5.98 -9.44
N THR A 83 -0.77 -6.56 -8.34
CA THR A 83 -0.58 -8.01 -8.22
C THR A 83 -1.90 -8.75 -8.37
N ALA A 84 -2.98 -8.29 -7.76
CA ALA A 84 -4.29 -8.92 -7.91
C ALA A 84 -4.83 -8.80 -9.33
N VAL A 85 -4.62 -7.68 -10.02
CA VAL A 85 -5.01 -7.53 -11.43
C VAL A 85 -4.27 -8.55 -12.31
N ALA A 86 -2.96 -8.70 -12.12
CA ALA A 86 -2.16 -9.70 -12.83
C ALA A 86 -2.65 -11.13 -12.54
N LEU A 87 -2.79 -11.49 -11.26
CA LEU A 87 -3.30 -12.80 -10.84
C LEU A 87 -4.71 -13.08 -11.38
N ARG A 88 -5.60 -12.10 -11.39
CA ARG A 88 -6.95 -12.24 -11.95
C ARG A 88 -6.91 -12.56 -13.44
N SER A 89 -6.04 -11.90 -14.19
CA SER A 89 -5.89 -12.16 -15.62
C SER A 89 -5.45 -13.61 -15.87
N GLU A 90 -4.43 -14.07 -15.14
CA GLU A 90 -3.89 -15.44 -15.25
C GLU A 90 -4.91 -16.49 -14.79
N LEU A 91 -5.52 -16.31 -13.62
CA LEU A 91 -6.50 -17.24 -13.09
C LEU A 91 -7.77 -17.29 -13.94
N ARG A 92 -8.18 -16.16 -14.54
CA ARG A 92 -9.30 -16.14 -15.48
C ARG A 92 -8.98 -16.93 -16.75
N ALA A 93 -7.77 -16.77 -17.30
CA ALA A 93 -7.31 -17.55 -18.44
C ALA A 93 -7.27 -19.06 -18.10
N PHE A 94 -6.76 -19.41 -16.92
CA PHE A 94 -6.79 -20.77 -16.41
C PHE A 94 -8.23 -21.31 -16.28
N ASN A 95 -9.12 -20.56 -15.63
CA ASN A 95 -10.53 -20.93 -15.45
C ASN A 95 -11.26 -21.13 -16.78
N GLY A 96 -10.90 -20.37 -17.81
CA GLY A 96 -11.47 -20.53 -19.16
C GLY A 96 -11.22 -21.90 -19.79
N MET A 97 -10.17 -22.61 -19.35
CA MET A 97 -9.76 -23.91 -19.90
C MET A 97 -9.86 -25.06 -18.89
N ALA A 98 -9.93 -24.75 -17.59
CA ALA A 98 -9.91 -25.72 -16.52
C ALA A 98 -11.30 -26.34 -16.26
N SER A 99 -11.29 -27.62 -15.86
CA SER A 99 -12.48 -28.32 -15.36
C SER A 99 -12.88 -27.88 -13.94
N GLN A 100 -11.94 -27.26 -13.22
CA GLN A 100 -12.13 -26.71 -11.88
C GLN A 100 -11.61 -25.27 -11.82
N TRP A 101 -12.52 -24.33 -11.60
CA TRP A 101 -12.23 -22.92 -11.44
C TRP A 101 -11.55 -22.64 -10.10
N LYS A 102 -10.61 -21.70 -10.15
CA LYS A 102 -9.91 -21.12 -9.02
C LYS A 102 -10.55 -19.80 -8.64
N GLN A 103 -10.58 -19.55 -7.33
CA GLN A 103 -11.03 -18.28 -6.77
C GLN A 103 -10.15 -17.14 -7.28
N LEU A 104 -10.79 -16.06 -7.70
CA LEU A 104 -10.10 -14.83 -8.10
C LEU A 104 -9.94 -13.92 -6.87
N PRO A 105 -8.79 -13.26 -6.68
CA PRO A 105 -8.66 -12.23 -5.65
C PRO A 105 -9.58 -11.05 -5.96
N LEU A 106 -9.86 -10.25 -4.93
CA LEU A 106 -10.77 -9.11 -5.00
C LEU A 106 -10.14 -7.93 -5.77
N PRO A 107 -10.94 -7.00 -6.31
CA PRO A 107 -10.43 -5.81 -7.02
C PRO A 107 -9.45 -4.97 -6.19
N ASN A 108 -9.63 -4.95 -4.87
CA ASN A 108 -8.81 -4.18 -3.94
C ASN A 108 -7.45 -4.83 -3.58
N GLY A 109 -7.17 -6.03 -4.10
CA GLY A 109 -5.93 -6.75 -3.79
C GLY A 109 -6.07 -7.85 -2.75
N ASP A 110 -7.21 -7.93 -2.05
CA ASP A 110 -7.40 -8.90 -0.97
C ASP A 110 -7.68 -10.30 -1.51
N PRO A 111 -7.34 -11.35 -0.74
CA PRO A 111 -7.72 -12.71 -1.07
C PRO A 111 -9.24 -12.88 -1.06
N PHE A 112 -9.72 -13.88 -1.79
CA PHE A 112 -11.14 -14.23 -1.75
C PHE A 112 -11.57 -14.62 -0.32
N PRO A 113 -12.72 -14.12 0.19
CA PRO A 113 -13.12 -14.35 1.57
C PRO A 113 -13.30 -15.83 1.92
N ALA A 114 -12.76 -16.25 3.07
CA ALA A 114 -12.95 -17.60 3.58
C ALA A 114 -14.43 -17.85 3.93
N GLY A 115 -14.92 -19.06 3.64
CA GLY A 115 -16.29 -19.47 3.98
C GLY A 115 -17.38 -18.97 3.03
N VAL A 116 -17.04 -18.19 1.99
CA VAL A 116 -17.97 -17.87 0.91
C VAL A 116 -17.91 -18.98 -0.15
N PRO A 117 -19.06 -19.55 -0.57
CA PRO A 117 -19.10 -20.52 -1.66
C PRO A 117 -18.59 -19.92 -2.97
N PHE A 118 -17.71 -20.65 -3.64
CA PHE A 118 -17.20 -20.29 -4.97
C PHE A 118 -17.49 -21.43 -5.94
N PRO A 119 -18.01 -21.14 -7.15
CA PRO A 119 -18.37 -22.18 -8.11
C PRO A 119 -17.12 -22.94 -8.57
N ARG A 120 -17.21 -24.27 -8.56
CA ARG A 120 -16.13 -25.11 -9.08
C ARG A 120 -16.06 -25.08 -10.61
N ASN A 121 -17.16 -24.82 -11.29
CA ASN A 121 -17.23 -24.71 -12.75
C ASN A 121 -18.55 -24.06 -13.17
N ILE A 122 -18.77 -23.95 -14.48
CA ILE A 122 -19.99 -23.36 -15.04
C ILE A 122 -21.28 -24.08 -14.64
N ARG A 123 -21.27 -25.42 -14.54
CA ARG A 123 -22.46 -26.18 -14.11
C ARG A 123 -22.78 -25.91 -12.66
N ASP A 124 -21.74 -25.85 -11.81
CA ASP A 124 -21.89 -25.49 -10.41
C ASP A 124 -22.52 -24.10 -10.24
N LEU A 125 -22.04 -23.13 -11.02
CA LEU A 125 -22.58 -21.77 -11.06
C LEU A 125 -24.02 -21.71 -11.62
N LYS A 126 -24.44 -22.60 -12.52
CA LYS A 126 -25.78 -22.52 -13.15
C LYS A 126 -26.83 -23.34 -12.44
N ASP A 127 -26.46 -24.54 -12.01
CA ASP A 127 -27.42 -25.58 -11.62
C ASP A 127 -27.38 -25.89 -10.12
N ASN A 128 -26.24 -25.65 -9.44
CA ASN A 128 -26.06 -26.07 -8.04
C ASN A 128 -26.02 -24.92 -7.03
N MET A 129 -25.50 -23.75 -7.41
CA MET A 129 -25.42 -22.60 -6.49
C MET A 129 -26.79 -21.96 -6.25
N SER A 130 -27.09 -21.67 -4.98
CA SER A 130 -28.30 -20.93 -4.59
C SER A 130 -28.31 -19.52 -5.17
N LYS A 131 -29.50 -18.93 -5.28
CA LYS A 131 -29.64 -17.54 -5.75
C LYS A 131 -28.95 -16.58 -4.78
N GLU A 132 -29.07 -16.81 -3.47
CA GLU A 132 -28.40 -16.00 -2.45
C GLU A 132 -26.88 -16.03 -2.63
N ASP A 133 -26.30 -17.20 -2.87
CA ASP A 133 -24.85 -17.33 -3.06
C ASP A 133 -24.38 -16.64 -4.33
N VAL A 134 -25.15 -16.71 -5.42
CA VAL A 134 -24.85 -15.99 -6.66
C VAL A 134 -24.91 -14.48 -6.46
N CYS A 135 -25.94 -13.97 -5.78
CA CYS A 135 -26.03 -12.56 -5.45
C CYS A 135 -24.88 -12.10 -4.55
N ARG A 136 -24.53 -12.91 -3.55
CA ARG A 136 -23.40 -12.64 -2.65
C ARG A 136 -22.06 -12.62 -3.40
N LEU A 137 -21.85 -13.56 -4.32
CA LEU A 137 -20.65 -13.62 -5.15
C LEU A 137 -20.53 -12.39 -6.07
N ALA A 138 -21.64 -11.96 -6.67
CA ALA A 138 -21.69 -10.74 -7.49
C ALA A 138 -21.37 -9.49 -6.66
N GLN A 139 -21.91 -9.38 -5.44
CA GLN A 139 -21.60 -8.28 -4.52
C GLN A 139 -20.13 -8.23 -4.14
N ILE A 140 -19.53 -9.38 -3.81
CA ILE A 140 -18.11 -9.49 -3.44
C ILE A 140 -17.20 -9.05 -4.58
N TYR A 141 -17.57 -9.36 -5.82
CA TYR A 141 -16.82 -8.94 -7.01
C TYR A 141 -17.25 -7.58 -7.57
N GLU A 142 -18.16 -6.88 -6.90
CA GLU A 142 -18.67 -5.57 -7.31
C GLU A 142 -19.23 -5.58 -8.75
N ILE A 143 -19.86 -6.69 -9.15
CA ILE A 143 -20.51 -6.81 -10.46
C ILE A 143 -21.87 -6.11 -10.39
N GLU A 144 -22.09 -5.16 -11.29
CA GLU A 144 -23.33 -4.39 -11.36
C GLU A 144 -24.56 -5.29 -11.34
N HIS A 145 -25.57 -4.89 -10.56
CA HIS A 145 -26.79 -5.66 -10.46
C HIS A 145 -27.55 -5.60 -11.78
N VAL A 146 -27.68 -6.75 -12.44
CA VAL A 146 -28.48 -6.90 -13.64
C VAL A 146 -29.80 -7.57 -13.30
N GLU A 147 -30.89 -7.02 -13.85
CA GLU A 147 -32.20 -7.63 -13.75
C GLU A 147 -32.19 -9.03 -14.38
N GLY A 148 -32.51 -10.03 -13.56
CA GLY A 148 -32.61 -11.42 -13.97
C GLY A 148 -31.42 -12.27 -13.53
N GLU A 149 -31.71 -13.29 -12.73
CA GLU A 149 -30.72 -14.22 -12.17
C GLU A 149 -29.86 -14.91 -13.25
N LYS A 150 -30.48 -15.33 -14.36
CA LYS A 150 -29.76 -15.97 -15.47
C LYS A 150 -28.68 -15.05 -16.06
N ARG A 151 -29.01 -13.78 -16.27
CA ARG A 151 -28.04 -12.78 -16.77
C ARG A 151 -26.91 -12.54 -15.78
N LEU A 152 -27.23 -12.50 -14.48
CA LEU A 152 -26.21 -12.37 -13.44
C LEU A 152 -25.25 -13.56 -13.42
N ARG A 153 -25.76 -14.79 -13.53
CA ARG A 153 -24.95 -16.01 -13.62
C ARG A 153 -24.06 -16.01 -14.88
N ASP A 154 -24.59 -15.56 -16.02
CA ASP A 154 -23.81 -15.44 -17.26
C ASP A 154 -22.72 -14.35 -17.16
N GLN A 155 -23.00 -13.22 -16.49
CA GLN A 155 -21.98 -12.21 -16.21
C GLN A 155 -20.89 -12.73 -15.29
N LEU A 156 -21.26 -13.48 -14.24
CA LEU A 156 -20.32 -14.12 -13.34
C LEU A 156 -19.46 -15.16 -14.09
N SER A 157 -20.01 -15.93 -15.01
CA SER A 157 -19.22 -16.89 -15.80
C SER A 157 -18.19 -16.18 -16.69
N VAL A 158 -18.60 -15.09 -17.35
CA VAL A 158 -17.70 -14.26 -18.14
C VAL A 158 -16.65 -13.62 -17.24
N PHE A 159 -17.04 -13.12 -16.07
CA PHE A 159 -16.13 -12.53 -15.10
C PHE A 159 -15.07 -13.53 -14.62
N ILE A 160 -15.49 -14.72 -14.18
CA ILE A 160 -14.62 -15.71 -13.54
C ILE A 160 -13.72 -16.45 -14.52
N ALA A 161 -14.23 -16.77 -15.72
CA ALA A 161 -13.55 -17.65 -16.66
C ALA A 161 -13.32 -17.03 -18.05
N GLY A 162 -13.84 -15.82 -18.32
CA GLY A 162 -13.78 -15.23 -19.66
C GLY A 162 -14.65 -15.95 -20.69
N VAL A 163 -15.44 -16.94 -20.27
CA VAL A 163 -16.29 -17.75 -21.15
C VAL A 163 -17.69 -17.16 -21.14
N ARG A 164 -18.16 -16.71 -22.31
CA ARG A 164 -19.58 -16.52 -22.56
C ARG A 164 -20.22 -17.89 -22.64
N ALA A 165 -21.17 -18.13 -21.75
CA ALA A 165 -22.00 -19.32 -21.78
C ALA A 165 -23.05 -19.25 -22.89
#